data_AF-A0A6V7T0H5-F1
#
_entry.id   AF-A0A6V7T0H5-F1
#
_cell.length_a   1.000
_cell.length_b   1.000
_cell.length_c   1.000
_cell.angle_alpha   90.00
_cell.angle_beta   90.00
_cell.angle_gamma   90.00
#
_symmetry.space_group_name_H-M   'P 1'
#
loop_
_entity.id
_entity.type
_entity.pdbx_description
1 polymer ?
#
loop_
_entity_poly.entity_id
_entity_poly.type
_entity_poly.pdbx_seq_one_letter_code
_entity_poly.pdbx_strand_id
1 'polypeptide(L)'
;MLSLKASRADNFYYGSVEDEDLKKKKEKDLKKINKKDYNTIKFEIPYTIICKNCNIYIYKGERFNSERRKAGYYLSTCFYSFSIFCKKCQNKIVIETNPQKCSYDIIEGARKKNEHYENILTEGGINNINYVDFEQNKKKKTNPFMILEINALNKKKKNESEEHFENNILNDDQKSDSNRSLQTKDKENDDRQIEENNDILSKDNKYIDKPIDDTQSDEDINDVIKETYKRNVMLKNDFGCNRTLRKQLRDIKNEKIQKRKENIEKNIFINILKDPCEDLKVKKFLHMKEKYKKTINEKTKLAKNNLIKKKTDRLI
;
A
#
# COMPACT_ATOMS: atom_id res chain seq x y z
N MET A 1 6.71 41.76 0.97
CA MET A 1 5.35 41.22 0.76
C MET A 1 4.88 41.15 -0.71
N LEU A 2 5.73 41.46 -1.72
CA LEU A 2 5.35 41.38 -3.14
C LEU A 2 5.51 39.98 -3.78
N SER A 3 6.33 39.08 -3.20
CA SER A 3 6.58 37.76 -3.80
C SER A 3 5.42 36.77 -3.66
N LEU A 4 4.60 36.88 -2.61
CA LEU A 4 3.45 36.01 -2.37
C LEU A 4 2.24 36.32 -3.26
N LYS A 5 2.08 37.57 -3.71
CA LYS A 5 1.06 37.95 -4.71
C LYS A 5 1.41 37.43 -6.10
N ALA A 6 2.69 37.28 -6.43
CA ALA A 6 3.14 36.73 -7.70
C ALA A 6 2.96 35.20 -7.79
N SER A 7 3.03 34.48 -6.66
CA SER A 7 2.84 33.02 -6.63
C SER A 7 1.37 32.58 -6.69
N ARG A 8 0.44 33.47 -6.32
CA ARG A 8 -1.02 33.28 -6.43
C ARG A 8 -1.58 34.29 -7.45
N ALA A 9 -1.03 34.26 -8.67
CA ALA A 9 -1.44 35.18 -9.71
C ALA A 9 -2.86 34.84 -10.21
N ASP A 10 -3.87 35.43 -9.59
CA ASP A 10 -5.28 35.26 -9.97
C ASP A 10 -5.63 35.99 -11.29
N ASN A 11 -4.75 36.88 -11.77
CA ASN A 11 -4.95 37.69 -12.97
C ASN A 11 -3.84 37.47 -14.01
N PHE A 12 -3.82 36.28 -14.64
CA PHE A 12 -3.06 36.11 -15.89
C PHE A 12 -3.69 36.97 -16.99
N TYR A 13 -2.90 37.85 -17.61
CA TYR A 13 -3.34 38.59 -18.79
C TYR A 13 -3.38 37.62 -19.98
N TYR A 14 -4.58 37.24 -20.41
CA TYR A 14 -4.79 36.48 -21.63
C TYR A 14 -4.79 37.45 -22.82
N GLY A 15 -4.01 37.15 -23.86
CA GLY A 15 -3.98 37.93 -25.08
C GLY A 15 -5.27 37.79 -25.90
N SER A 16 -5.25 38.29 -27.14
CA SER A 16 -6.36 38.04 -28.08
C SER A 16 -6.52 36.53 -28.34
N VAL A 17 -7.74 36.10 -28.65
CA VAL A 17 -8.04 34.68 -28.93
C VAL A 17 -7.19 34.15 -30.08
N GLU A 18 -6.96 34.99 -31.10
CA GLU A 18 -6.16 34.66 -32.28
C GLU A 18 -4.68 34.45 -31.94
N ASP A 19 -4.11 35.33 -31.11
CA ASP A 19 -2.72 35.21 -30.65
C ASP A 19 -2.50 33.94 -29.82
N GLU A 20 -3.46 33.60 -28.95
CA GLU A 20 -3.41 32.37 -28.15
C GLU A 20 -3.48 31.11 -29.02
N ASP A 21 -4.29 31.12 -30.07
CA ASP A 21 -4.38 29.99 -31.00
C ASP A 21 -3.11 29.84 -31.85
N LEU A 22 -2.49 30.95 -32.27
CA LEU A 22 -1.18 30.94 -32.93
C LEU A 22 -0.08 30.42 -31.99
N LYS A 23 -0.07 30.84 -30.72
CA LYS A 23 0.86 30.32 -29.70
C LYS A 23 0.65 28.82 -29.49
N LYS A 24 -0.59 28.35 -29.32
CA LYS A 24 -0.91 26.92 -29.17
C LYS A 24 -0.47 26.10 -30.37
N LYS A 25 -0.62 26.62 -31.60
CA LYS A 25 -0.13 25.96 -32.82
C LYS A 25 1.40 25.83 -32.79
N LYS A 26 2.11 26.95 -32.58
CA LYS A 26 3.58 26.97 -32.45
C LYS A 26 4.08 26.02 -31.37
N GLU A 27 3.45 26.01 -30.19
CA GLU A 27 3.77 25.08 -29.11
C GLU A 27 3.53 23.62 -29.49
N LYS A 28 2.42 23.30 -30.16
CA LYS A 28 2.13 21.93 -30.62
C LYS A 28 3.20 21.46 -31.60
N ASP A 29 3.63 22.32 -32.51
CA ASP A 29 4.65 21.98 -33.49
C ASP A 29 6.03 21.81 -32.85
N LEU A 30 6.40 22.67 -31.90
CA LEU A 30 7.60 22.51 -31.07
C LEU A 30 7.56 21.22 -30.23
N LYS A 31 6.41 20.86 -29.65
CA LYS A 31 6.21 19.63 -28.88
C LYS A 31 6.30 18.38 -29.76
N LYS A 32 5.87 18.44 -31.02
CA LYS A 32 6.04 17.34 -31.98
C LYS A 32 7.50 17.14 -32.33
N ILE A 33 8.24 18.22 -32.61
CA ILE A 33 9.66 18.17 -32.96
C ILE A 33 10.49 17.63 -31.78
N ASN A 34 10.21 18.09 -30.56
CA ASN A 34 10.96 17.72 -29.35
C ASN A 34 10.36 16.54 -28.57
N LYS A 35 9.58 15.67 -29.22
CA LYS A 35 8.91 14.56 -28.53
C LYS A 35 9.95 13.51 -28.09
N LYS A 36 10.28 13.51 -26.80
CA LYS A 36 11.12 12.48 -26.18
C LYS A 36 10.27 11.28 -25.73
N ASP A 37 10.82 10.08 -25.82
CA ASP A 37 10.16 8.84 -25.37
C ASP A 37 10.14 8.68 -23.85
N TYR A 38 10.85 9.55 -23.13
CA TYR A 38 11.04 9.48 -21.69
C TYR A 38 10.83 10.84 -21.02
N ASN A 39 10.47 10.79 -19.74
CA ASN A 39 10.37 11.97 -18.89
C ASN A 39 11.57 12.02 -17.94
N THR A 40 12.25 13.16 -17.88
CA THR A 40 13.33 13.39 -16.91
C THR A 40 12.74 13.70 -15.54
N ILE A 41 13.05 12.88 -14.55
CA ILE A 41 12.63 13.09 -13.15
C ILE A 41 13.81 12.99 -12.19
N LYS A 42 13.68 13.59 -11.00
CA LYS A 42 14.58 13.34 -9.87
C LYS A 42 14.16 12.04 -9.19
N PHE A 43 15.05 11.06 -9.15
CA PHE A 43 14.81 9.75 -8.54
C PHE A 43 15.81 9.50 -7.42
N GLU A 44 15.31 9.03 -6.28
CA GLU A 44 16.12 8.67 -5.12
C GLU A 44 16.29 7.15 -5.09
N ILE A 45 17.51 6.70 -4.83
CA ILE A 45 17.84 5.26 -4.81
C ILE A 45 17.13 4.59 -3.61
N PRO A 46 16.31 3.54 -3.82
CA PRO A 46 15.50 2.96 -2.75
C PRO A 46 16.28 2.10 -1.73
N TYR A 47 17.43 1.54 -2.14
CA TYR A 47 18.31 0.72 -1.30
C TYR A 47 19.73 0.77 -1.83
N THR A 48 20.72 0.42 -1.01
CA THR A 48 22.13 0.47 -1.41
C THR A 48 22.41 -0.47 -2.59
N ILE A 49 22.97 0.08 -3.67
CA ILE A 49 23.35 -0.68 -4.88
C ILE A 49 24.85 -0.55 -5.14
N ILE A 50 25.39 -1.52 -5.85
CA ILE A 50 26.81 -1.58 -6.22
C ILE A 50 26.86 -1.65 -7.74
N CYS A 51 27.51 -0.67 -8.37
CA CYS A 51 27.63 -0.66 -9.82
C CYS A 51 28.51 -1.81 -10.29
N LYS A 52 28.07 -2.56 -11.31
CA LYS A 52 28.83 -3.73 -11.82
C LYS A 52 30.13 -3.36 -12.52
N ASN A 53 30.23 -2.17 -13.11
CA ASN A 53 31.40 -1.76 -13.90
C ASN A 53 32.54 -1.23 -13.02
N CYS A 54 32.23 -0.36 -12.05
CA CYS A 54 33.22 0.34 -11.23
C CYS A 54 33.22 -0.07 -9.75
N ASN A 55 32.34 -1.00 -9.35
CA ASN A 55 32.20 -1.51 -7.98
C ASN A 55 31.99 -0.45 -6.89
N ILE A 56 31.52 0.73 -7.28
CA ILE A 56 31.21 1.82 -6.36
C ILE A 56 29.82 1.63 -5.76
N TYR A 57 29.74 1.93 -4.48
CA TYR A 57 28.50 1.97 -3.72
C TYR A 57 27.73 3.24 -4.04
N ILE A 58 26.46 3.06 -4.34
CA ILE A 58 25.47 4.13 -4.44
C ILE A 58 24.51 3.88 -3.27
N TYR A 59 24.47 4.82 -2.35
CA TYR A 59 23.74 4.65 -1.09
C TYR A 59 22.25 4.92 -1.26
N LYS A 60 21.46 4.33 -0.36
CA LYS A 60 20.03 4.63 -0.25
C LYS A 60 19.82 6.14 -0.05
N GLY A 61 18.85 6.71 -0.76
CA GLY A 61 18.50 8.14 -0.70
C GLY A 61 19.35 9.04 -1.61
N GLU A 62 20.37 8.51 -2.30
CA GLU A 62 21.16 9.30 -3.24
C GLU A 62 20.31 9.71 -4.45
N ARG A 63 20.33 11.01 -4.79
CA ARG A 63 19.48 11.61 -5.81
C ARG A 63 20.14 11.61 -7.19
N PHE A 64 19.38 11.19 -8.20
CA PHE A 64 19.81 11.17 -9.60
C PHE A 64 18.80 11.86 -10.52
N ASN A 65 19.31 12.44 -11.61
CA ASN A 65 18.48 12.68 -12.79
C ASN A 65 18.26 11.34 -13.47
N SER A 66 17.00 10.97 -13.66
CA SER A 66 16.63 9.69 -14.25
C SER A 66 15.73 9.88 -15.45
N GLU A 67 15.87 8.99 -16.42
CA GLU A 67 14.94 8.85 -17.53
C GLU A 67 13.85 7.87 -17.12
N ARG A 68 12.64 8.37 -16.87
CA ARG A 68 11.45 7.54 -16.61
C ARG A 68 10.81 7.15 -17.94
N ARG A 69 10.75 5.86 -18.21
CA ARG A 69 10.01 5.25 -19.32
C ARG A 69 8.90 4.37 -18.77
N LYS A 70 7.80 4.27 -19.52
CA LYS A 70 6.74 3.32 -19.22
C LYS A 70 7.10 1.99 -19.87
N ALA A 71 7.46 1.00 -19.06
CA ALA A 71 7.91 -0.29 -19.56
C ALA A 71 6.72 -1.19 -19.95
N GLY A 72 5.66 -1.18 -19.14
CA GLY A 72 4.47 -1.98 -19.42
C GLY A 72 3.37 -1.80 -18.39
N TYR A 73 2.54 -2.84 -18.27
CA TYR A 73 1.45 -2.91 -17.32
C TYR A 73 1.48 -4.24 -16.57
N TYR A 74 1.25 -4.17 -15.26
CA TYR A 74 0.94 -5.31 -14.42
C TYR A 74 -0.54 -5.23 -14.07
N LEU A 75 -1.34 -6.16 -14.61
CA LEU A 75 -2.81 -6.10 -14.59
C LEU A 75 -3.31 -4.78 -15.21
N SER A 76 -3.77 -3.84 -14.39
CA SER A 76 -4.21 -2.50 -14.81
C SER A 76 -3.20 -1.39 -14.48
N THR A 77 -2.21 -1.67 -13.64
CA THR A 77 -1.28 -0.66 -13.12
C THR A 77 -0.06 -0.59 -14.02
N CYS A 78 0.28 0.60 -14.52
CA CYS A 78 1.52 0.78 -15.27
C CYS A 78 2.73 0.68 -14.35
N PHE A 79 3.79 0.03 -14.83
CA PHE A 79 5.07 0.02 -14.15
C PHE A 79 6.11 0.76 -15.00
N TYR A 80 7.09 1.35 -14.32
CA TYR A 80 8.05 2.26 -14.91
C TYR A 80 9.46 1.69 -14.83
N SER A 81 10.24 2.01 -15.85
CA SER A 81 11.68 1.76 -15.92
C SER A 81 12.41 3.09 -15.79
N PHE A 82 13.34 3.15 -14.85
CA PHE A 82 14.16 4.31 -14.54
C PHE A 82 15.59 4.00 -14.96
N SER A 83 16.09 4.76 -15.94
CA SER A 83 17.49 4.70 -16.35
C SER A 83 18.27 5.82 -15.67
N ILE A 84 19.33 5.47 -14.97
CA ILE A 84 20.27 6.41 -14.34
C ILE A 84 21.69 6.12 -14.83
N PHE A 85 22.57 7.10 -14.71
CA PHE A 85 23.99 6.95 -15.02
C PHE A 85 24.82 7.00 -13.74
N CYS A 86 25.78 6.09 -13.60
CA CYS A 86 26.72 6.09 -12.49
C CYS A 86 27.60 7.35 -12.52
N LYS A 87 27.80 8.00 -11.36
CA LYS A 87 28.58 9.25 -11.26
C LYS A 87 30.04 9.12 -11.69
N LYS A 88 30.66 7.94 -11.52
CA LYS A 88 32.09 7.75 -11.84
C LYS A 88 32.35 7.19 -13.24
N CYS A 89 31.66 6.13 -13.63
CA CYS A 89 31.95 5.42 -14.89
C CYS A 89 30.89 5.66 -15.99
N GLN A 90 29.88 6.50 -15.75
CA GLN A 90 28.76 6.76 -16.66
C GLN A 90 28.06 5.49 -17.16
N ASN A 91 28.19 4.37 -16.44
CA ASN A 91 27.49 3.15 -16.77
C ASN A 91 25.98 3.34 -16.55
N LYS A 92 25.17 2.83 -17.47
CA LYS A 92 23.71 2.87 -17.40
C LYS A 92 23.23 1.81 -16.41
N ILE A 93 22.42 2.23 -15.44
CA ILE A 93 21.76 1.34 -14.47
C ILE A 93 20.26 1.47 -14.72
N VAL A 94 19.59 0.32 -14.86
CA VAL A 94 18.15 0.25 -15.14
C VAL A 94 17.44 -0.38 -13.95
N ILE A 95 16.50 0.37 -13.38
CA ILE A 95 15.70 -0.03 -12.23
C ILE A 95 14.23 -0.02 -12.65
N GLU A 96 13.49 -1.08 -12.36
CA GLU A 96 12.06 -1.18 -12.63
C GLU A 96 11.23 -1.29 -11.35
N THR A 97 10.03 -0.72 -11.39
CA THR A 97 9.04 -0.93 -10.31
C THR A 97 8.38 -2.29 -10.46
N ASN A 98 8.38 -3.06 -9.38
CA ASN A 98 7.64 -4.32 -9.27
C ASN A 98 6.37 -4.12 -8.42
N PRO A 99 5.19 -3.95 -9.04
CA PRO A 99 3.93 -3.72 -8.34
C PRO A 99 3.41 -4.95 -7.59
N GLN A 100 3.87 -6.18 -7.89
CA GLN A 100 3.45 -7.38 -7.17
C GLN A 100 4.06 -7.45 -5.77
N LYS A 101 5.33 -7.06 -5.64
CA LYS A 101 6.09 -7.10 -4.39
C LYS A 101 6.20 -5.72 -3.71
N CYS A 102 5.57 -4.69 -4.27
CA CYS A 102 5.73 -3.29 -3.85
C CYS A 102 7.20 -2.87 -3.70
N SER A 103 8.05 -3.30 -4.64
CA SER A 103 9.50 -3.10 -4.55
C SER A 103 10.07 -2.63 -5.89
N TYR A 104 11.37 -2.33 -5.90
CA TYR A 104 12.12 -1.99 -7.10
C TYR A 104 13.11 -3.10 -7.40
N ASP A 105 13.18 -3.53 -8.66
CA ASP A 105 14.10 -4.57 -9.12
C ASP A 105 15.15 -3.94 -10.04
N ILE A 106 16.42 -4.33 -9.87
CA ILE A 106 17.50 -3.93 -10.77
C ILE A 106 17.55 -4.91 -11.93
N ILE A 107 17.45 -4.41 -13.14
CA ILE A 107 17.58 -5.23 -14.36
C ILE A 107 19.01 -5.22 -14.84
N GLU A 108 19.62 -4.03 -14.95
CA GLU A 108 20.92 -3.86 -15.59
C GLU A 108 21.84 -2.92 -14.80
N GLY A 109 23.16 -3.11 -14.98
CA GLY A 109 24.19 -2.15 -14.57
C GLY A 109 24.58 -2.13 -13.09
N ALA A 110 23.78 -2.72 -12.20
CA ALA A 110 24.08 -2.78 -10.77
C ALA A 110 23.66 -4.11 -10.14
N ARG A 111 24.15 -4.35 -8.92
CA ARG A 111 23.68 -5.40 -8.00
C ARG A 111 23.20 -4.77 -6.71
N LYS A 112 22.16 -5.34 -6.11
CA LYS A 112 21.70 -4.92 -4.78
C LYS A 112 22.71 -5.37 -3.72
N LYS A 113 22.98 -4.52 -2.73
CA LYS A 113 23.74 -4.93 -1.54
C LYS A 113 22.81 -5.78 -0.66
N ASN A 114 23.27 -6.97 -0.27
CA ASN A 114 22.54 -7.78 0.71
C ASN A 114 22.77 -7.17 2.09
N GLU A 115 21.74 -6.51 2.62
CA GLU A 115 21.69 -5.99 4.00
C GLU A 115 20.93 -6.95 4.92
N HIS A 116 20.54 -8.13 4.42
CA HIS A 116 20.07 -9.21 5.27
C HIS A 116 21.25 -9.73 6.08
N TYR A 117 21.25 -9.40 7.37
CA TYR A 117 22.01 -10.13 8.36
C TYR A 117 21.41 -11.52 8.43
N GLU A 118 21.98 -12.46 7.68
CA GLU A 118 21.83 -13.85 8.05
C GLU A 118 22.47 -13.96 9.43
N ASN A 119 21.68 -14.39 10.43
CA ASN A 119 22.25 -14.95 11.64
C ASN A 119 22.93 -16.25 11.21
N ILE A 120 24.11 -16.13 10.60
CA ILE A 120 24.92 -17.27 10.20
C ILE A 120 25.29 -17.92 11.52
N LEU A 121 24.69 -19.07 11.77
CA LEU A 121 25.18 -20.07 12.71
C LEU A 121 26.53 -20.54 12.17
N THR A 122 27.56 -19.69 12.28
CA THR A 122 28.94 -20.10 12.08
C THR A 122 29.23 -21.20 13.10
N GLU A 123 30.21 -22.06 12.86
CA GLU A 123 30.58 -23.14 13.81
C GLU A 123 31.01 -22.59 15.19
N GLY A 124 31.37 -21.30 15.29
CA GLY A 124 31.55 -20.58 16.57
C GLY A 124 30.26 -20.11 17.26
N GLY A 125 29.09 -20.39 16.67
CA GLY A 125 27.75 -20.04 17.15
C GLY A 125 27.05 -21.17 17.93
N ILE A 126 27.78 -22.22 18.31
CA ILE A 126 27.28 -23.32 19.15
C ILE A 126 26.80 -22.80 20.52
N ASN A 127 27.28 -21.63 20.95
CA ASN A 127 26.89 -21.01 22.22
C ASN A 127 25.79 -19.94 22.10
N ASN A 128 25.16 -19.77 20.93
CA ASN A 128 24.03 -18.87 20.82
C ASN A 128 22.76 -19.53 21.37
N ILE A 129 22.10 -18.88 22.34
CA ILE A 129 20.90 -19.30 23.08
C ILE A 129 19.69 -19.63 22.16
N ASN A 130 19.79 -19.35 20.86
CA ASN A 130 18.78 -19.58 19.84
C ASN A 130 19.08 -20.83 18.99
N TYR A 131 19.36 -21.98 19.59
CA TYR A 131 19.26 -23.25 18.88
C TYR A 131 17.79 -23.49 18.54
N VAL A 132 17.43 -23.34 17.27
CA VAL A 132 16.06 -23.56 16.79
C VAL A 132 15.88 -25.05 16.51
N ASP A 133 15.44 -25.79 17.52
CA ASP A 133 15.10 -27.21 17.37
C ASP A 133 13.89 -27.38 16.43
N PHE A 134 14.13 -27.90 15.22
CA PHE A 134 13.12 -28.10 14.19
C PHE A 134 12.01 -29.04 14.64
N GLU A 135 12.30 -30.06 15.45
CA GLU A 135 11.28 -30.98 15.95
C GLU A 135 10.36 -30.30 16.96
N GLN A 136 10.93 -29.51 17.87
CA GLN A 136 10.15 -28.74 18.83
C GLN A 136 9.29 -27.70 18.14
N ASN A 137 9.78 -27.04 17.10
CA ASN A 137 8.98 -26.11 16.31
C ASN A 137 7.85 -26.78 15.54
N LYS A 138 8.06 -28.01 15.06
CA LYS A 138 7.00 -28.82 14.45
C LYS A 138 5.93 -29.18 15.48
N LYS A 139 6.33 -29.61 16.69
CA LYS A 139 5.44 -29.92 17.82
C LYS A 139 4.64 -28.69 18.29
N LYS A 140 5.28 -27.51 18.36
CA LYS A 140 4.62 -26.23 18.66
C LYS A 140 3.59 -25.86 17.58
N LYS A 141 3.90 -26.06 16.29
CA LYS A 141 2.97 -25.78 15.18
C LYS A 141 1.78 -26.74 15.14
N THR A 142 1.96 -28.00 15.55
CA THR A 142 0.87 -29.00 15.57
C THR A 142 -0.15 -28.76 16.68
N ASN A 143 0.27 -28.24 17.83
CA ASN A 143 -0.59 -28.03 19.00
C ASN A 143 -0.66 -26.55 19.42
N PRO A 144 -1.72 -25.81 19.06
CA PRO A 144 -1.86 -24.40 19.43
C PRO A 144 -1.92 -24.18 20.95
N PHE A 145 -2.42 -25.15 21.73
CA PHE A 145 -2.41 -25.09 23.20
C PHE A 145 -1.00 -25.09 23.80
N MET A 146 -0.04 -25.78 23.18
CA MET A 146 1.35 -25.81 23.63
C MET A 146 2.02 -24.43 23.48
N ILE A 147 1.66 -23.68 22.43
CA ILE A 147 2.14 -22.31 22.23
C ILE A 147 1.58 -21.39 23.34
N LEU A 148 0.29 -21.51 23.65
CA LEU A 148 -0.35 -20.72 24.70
C LEU A 148 0.25 -20.97 26.08
N GLU A 149 0.53 -22.23 26.40
CA GLU A 149 1.13 -22.63 27.68
C GLU A 149 2.56 -22.09 27.82
N ILE A 150 3.39 -22.20 26.78
CA ILE A 150 4.74 -21.63 26.77
C ILE A 150 4.69 -20.11 26.94
N ASN A 151 3.75 -19.43 26.26
CA ASN A 151 3.58 -17.99 26.38
C ASN A 151 3.12 -17.58 27.79
N ALA A 152 2.21 -18.34 28.41
CA ALA A 152 1.76 -18.10 29.78
C ALA A 152 2.90 -18.29 30.80
N LEU A 153 3.71 -19.35 30.64
CA LEU A 153 4.88 -19.61 31.49
C LEU A 153 5.94 -18.53 31.35
N ASN A 154 6.24 -18.09 30.13
CA ASN A 154 7.18 -17.00 29.89
C ASN A 154 6.69 -15.67 30.47
N LYS A 155 5.38 -15.42 30.43
CA LYS A 155 4.77 -14.24 31.05
C LYS A 155 4.89 -14.27 32.58
N LYS A 156 4.64 -15.43 33.21
CA LYS A 156 4.86 -15.60 34.66
C LYS A 156 6.32 -15.34 35.05
N LYS A 157 7.27 -15.95 34.33
CA LYS A 157 8.71 -15.72 34.57
C LYS A 157 9.13 -14.26 34.43
N LYS A 158 8.55 -13.53 33.46
CA LYS A 158 8.79 -12.09 33.32
C LYS A 158 8.29 -11.32 34.54
N ASN A 159 7.04 -11.56 34.96
CA ASN A 159 6.48 -10.92 36.15
C ASN A 159 7.32 -11.22 37.41
N GLU A 160 7.73 -12.48 37.62
CA GLU A 160 8.60 -12.87 38.74
C GLU A 160 9.96 -12.16 38.69
N SER A 161 10.55 -11.99 37.51
CA SER A 161 11.81 -11.25 37.35
C SER A 161 11.65 -9.74 37.56
N GLU A 162 10.50 -9.18 37.18
CA GLU A 162 10.15 -7.77 37.39
C GLU A 162 9.94 -7.50 38.88
N GLU A 163 9.19 -8.35 39.59
CA GLU A 163 9.01 -8.28 41.05
C GLU A 163 10.36 -8.42 41.79
N HIS A 164 11.24 -9.32 41.37
CA HIS A 164 12.58 -9.43 41.94
C HIS A 164 13.44 -8.18 41.69
N PHE A 165 13.31 -7.55 40.53
CA PHE A 165 14.02 -6.32 40.20
C PHE A 165 13.51 -5.14 41.03
N GLU A 166 12.20 -4.99 41.19
CA GLU A 166 11.58 -3.97 42.05
C GLU A 166 11.97 -4.13 43.53
N ASN A 167 11.96 -5.37 44.05
CA ASN A 167 12.39 -5.65 45.42
C ASN A 167 13.88 -5.36 45.63
N ASN A 168 14.73 -5.57 44.63
CA ASN A 168 16.14 -5.21 44.72
C ASN A 168 16.36 -3.69 44.75
N ILE A 169 15.58 -2.93 43.98
CA ILE A 169 15.60 -1.45 44.01
C ILE A 169 15.16 -0.93 45.37
N LEU A 170 14.06 -1.45 45.93
CA LEU A 170 13.57 -1.08 47.27
C LEU A 170 14.59 -1.37 48.39
N ASN A 171 15.39 -2.43 48.25
CA ASN A 171 16.45 -2.78 49.21
C ASN A 171 17.69 -1.89 49.09
N ASP A 172 17.97 -1.34 47.91
CA ASP A 172 19.06 -0.36 47.71
C ASP A 172 18.66 1.02 48.26
N ASP A 173 17.40 1.45 48.10
CA ASP A 173 16.88 2.69 48.70
C ASP A 173 16.91 2.66 50.25
N GLN A 174 16.68 1.49 50.86
CA GLN A 174 16.77 1.33 52.33
C GLN A 174 18.22 1.27 52.85
N LYS A 175 19.20 0.92 52.02
CA LYS A 175 20.62 0.91 52.41
C LYS A 175 21.26 2.30 52.36
N SER A 176 20.71 3.25 51.60
CA SER A 176 21.16 4.65 51.59
C SER A 176 20.94 5.41 52.90
N ASP A 177 20.03 4.97 53.77
CA ASP A 177 19.70 5.68 55.01
C ASP A 177 20.52 5.25 56.24
N SER A 178 21.31 4.16 56.14
CA SER A 178 22.13 3.65 57.26
C SER A 178 23.61 4.04 57.22
N ASN A 179 24.07 4.67 56.13
CA ASN A 179 25.44 5.21 56.01
C ASN A 179 25.48 6.75 55.89
N ARG A 180 24.52 7.44 56.52
CA ARG A 180 24.53 8.91 56.65
C ARG A 180 25.15 9.35 57.99
N SER A 181 26.30 8.78 58.35
CA SER A 181 27.14 9.26 59.45
C SER A 181 28.59 8.87 59.19
N LEU A 182 29.22 9.53 58.23
CA LEU A 182 30.63 9.95 58.17
C LEU A 182 30.99 10.19 56.70
N GLN A 183 30.79 11.43 56.23
CA GLN A 183 31.57 12.12 55.20
C GLN A 183 30.83 13.40 54.81
N THR A 184 30.74 14.34 55.76
CA THR A 184 30.65 15.76 55.42
C THR A 184 32.06 16.22 55.06
N LYS A 185 32.36 16.20 53.76
CA LYS A 185 33.30 17.06 53.03
C LYS A 185 33.55 16.40 51.67
N ASP A 186 33.52 17.24 50.65
CA ASP A 186 33.92 16.95 49.27
C ASP A 186 32.88 16.24 48.40
N LYS A 187 31.92 17.04 47.89
CA LYS A 187 31.44 17.02 46.48
C LYS A 187 30.30 18.03 46.31
N GLU A 188 30.65 19.33 46.24
CA GLU A 188 29.74 20.41 45.85
C GLU A 188 29.83 20.75 44.34
N ASN A 189 30.25 19.83 43.47
CA ASN A 189 30.48 20.18 42.05
C ASN A 189 29.93 19.23 40.97
N ASP A 190 29.27 18.13 41.31
CA ASP A 190 28.75 17.18 40.28
C ASP A 190 27.22 17.19 40.10
N ASP A 191 26.50 18.08 40.80
CA ASP A 191 25.03 18.24 40.67
C ASP A 191 24.59 19.04 39.43
N ARG A 192 25.49 19.26 38.45
CA ARG A 192 25.16 19.93 37.18
C ARG A 192 25.24 19.04 35.94
N GLN A 193 25.52 17.74 36.08
CA GLN A 193 25.55 16.79 34.95
C GLN A 193 24.52 15.65 35.04
N ILE A 194 23.80 15.53 36.17
CA ILE A 194 22.80 14.48 36.37
C ILE A 194 21.41 14.92 35.86
N GLU A 195 21.12 16.23 35.81
CA GLU A 195 19.85 16.74 35.26
C GLU A 195 19.77 16.65 33.72
N GLU A 196 20.89 16.70 33.00
CA GLU A 196 20.88 16.61 31.52
C GLU A 196 20.74 15.18 30.99
N ASN A 197 21.14 14.16 31.75
CA ASN A 197 21.08 12.76 31.30
C ASN A 197 19.73 12.08 31.59
N ASN A 198 18.97 12.58 32.56
CA ASN A 198 17.60 12.10 32.85
C ASN A 198 16.55 12.58 31.82
N ASP A 199 16.89 13.59 31.02
CA ASP A 199 16.05 14.09 29.91
C ASP A 199 16.19 13.30 28.60
N ILE A 200 17.14 12.35 28.56
CA ILE A 200 17.42 11.53 27.37
C ILE A 200 16.79 10.12 27.52
N LEU A 201 16.65 9.59 28.74
CA LEU A 201 16.03 8.27 28.96
C LEU A 201 14.49 8.29 29.04
N SER A 202 13.88 9.48 29.15
CA SER A 202 12.42 9.66 29.16
C SER A 202 11.79 9.86 27.77
N LYS A 203 12.60 9.82 26.69
CA LYS A 203 12.12 10.03 25.30
C LYS A 203 11.87 8.74 24.49
N ASP A 204 12.34 7.58 24.91
CA ASP A 204 12.25 6.35 24.11
C ASP A 204 11.06 5.43 24.46
N ASN A 205 10.21 5.79 25.43
CA ASN A 205 9.02 5.02 25.82
C ASN A 205 7.69 5.78 25.62
N LYS A 206 7.46 6.32 24.42
CA LYS A 206 6.14 6.83 23.97
C LYS A 206 5.79 6.35 22.57
N TYR A 207 5.67 5.04 22.38
CA TYR A 207 4.95 4.45 21.24
C TYR A 207 4.12 3.25 21.71
N ILE A 208 3.07 3.54 22.47
CA ILE A 208 1.88 2.68 22.57
C ILE A 208 0.66 3.61 22.49
N ASP A 209 -0.05 3.49 21.38
CA ASP A 209 -1.39 3.97 21.03
C ASP A 209 -2.05 5.04 21.92
N LYS A 210 -2.03 6.28 21.42
CA LYS A 210 -3.02 7.30 21.80
C LYS A 210 -4.24 7.18 20.89
N PRO A 211 -5.47 7.17 21.43
CA PRO A 211 -6.68 7.34 20.62
C PRO A 211 -6.61 8.68 19.89
N ILE A 212 -6.88 8.66 18.59
CA ILE A 212 -6.97 9.84 17.75
C ILE A 212 -8.25 10.58 18.15
N ASP A 213 -8.08 11.78 18.69
CA ASP A 213 -9.15 12.72 19.01
C ASP A 213 -9.40 13.57 17.75
N ASP A 214 -10.11 13.00 16.76
CA ASP A 214 -10.59 13.71 15.57
C ASP A 214 -11.82 14.55 15.95
N THR A 215 -11.59 15.63 16.71
CA THR A 215 -12.60 16.69 16.87
C THR A 215 -12.55 17.63 15.68
N GLN A 216 -12.95 17.12 14.51
CA GLN A 216 -13.48 17.92 13.40
C GLN A 216 -14.92 17.47 13.15
N SER A 217 -15.83 18.13 13.89
CA SER A 217 -17.29 18.15 13.71
C SER A 217 -17.91 16.93 13.00
N ASP A 218 -18.10 15.85 13.74
CA ASP A 218 -18.98 14.73 13.38
C ASP A 218 -20.42 15.19 13.02
N GLU A 219 -20.81 16.38 13.46
CA GLU A 219 -22.09 17.02 13.12
C GLU A 219 -22.19 17.37 11.61
N ASP A 220 -21.11 17.84 10.99
CA ASP A 220 -21.11 18.27 9.57
C ASP A 220 -21.17 17.07 8.60
N ILE A 221 -20.52 15.96 8.95
CA ILE A 221 -20.55 14.72 8.16
C ILE A 221 -21.97 14.12 8.16
N ASN A 222 -22.68 14.22 9.29
CA ASN A 222 -24.03 13.70 9.45
C ASN A 222 -25.06 14.49 8.61
N ASP A 223 -24.84 15.79 8.42
CA ASP A 223 -25.74 16.63 7.64
C ASP A 223 -25.57 16.45 6.12
N VAL A 224 -24.35 16.22 5.62
CA VAL A 224 -24.12 15.81 4.22
C VAL A 224 -24.84 14.48 3.92
N ILE A 225 -24.85 13.54 4.86
CA ILE A 225 -25.56 12.27 4.75
C ILE A 225 -27.08 12.51 4.77
N LYS A 226 -27.62 13.32 5.68
CA LYS A 226 -29.06 13.66 5.69
C LYS A 226 -29.51 14.32 4.38
N GLU A 227 -28.73 15.23 3.82
CA GLU A 227 -29.07 15.89 2.56
C GLU A 227 -29.07 14.92 1.38
N THR A 228 -28.11 13.99 1.33
CA THR A 228 -28.07 12.96 0.28
C THR A 228 -29.24 11.99 0.40
N TYR A 229 -29.64 11.60 1.62
CA TYR A 229 -30.87 10.83 1.84
C TYR A 229 -32.13 11.60 1.42
N LYS A 230 -32.25 12.89 1.76
CA LYS A 230 -33.39 13.74 1.32
C LYS A 230 -33.47 13.84 -0.20
N ARG A 231 -32.35 14.08 -0.88
CA ARG A 231 -32.28 14.08 -2.37
C ARG A 231 -32.66 12.73 -2.96
N ASN A 232 -32.16 11.63 -2.39
CA ASN A 232 -32.47 10.28 -2.86
C ASN A 232 -33.94 9.89 -2.64
N VAL A 233 -34.57 10.37 -1.57
CA VAL A 233 -36.01 10.21 -1.32
C VAL A 233 -36.83 11.00 -2.33
N MET A 234 -36.45 12.26 -2.62
CA MET A 234 -37.12 13.08 -3.64
C MET A 234 -37.01 12.50 -5.06
N LEU A 235 -35.83 12.00 -5.44
CA LEU A 235 -35.55 11.46 -6.78
C LEU A 235 -36.02 10.01 -6.97
N LYS A 236 -36.58 9.37 -5.93
CA LYS A 236 -37.00 7.96 -5.94
C LYS A 236 -38.06 7.67 -7.03
N ASN A 237 -38.89 8.67 -7.33
CA ASN A 237 -39.99 8.57 -8.30
C ASN A 237 -39.69 9.27 -9.63
N ASP A 238 -38.52 9.90 -9.79
CA ASP A 238 -38.15 10.59 -11.02
C ASP A 238 -37.68 9.60 -12.08
N PHE A 239 -38.61 9.21 -12.95
CA PHE A 239 -38.36 8.26 -14.04
C PHE A 239 -37.27 8.72 -15.01
N GLY A 240 -37.12 10.03 -15.22
CA GLY A 240 -36.10 10.62 -16.10
C GLY A 240 -34.68 10.44 -15.56
N CYS A 241 -34.45 10.85 -14.31
CA CYS A 241 -33.15 10.73 -13.64
C CYS A 241 -32.73 9.27 -13.46
N ASN A 242 -33.68 8.39 -13.11
CA ASN A 242 -33.43 6.96 -13.03
C ASN A 242 -33.13 6.33 -14.39
N ARG A 243 -33.72 6.84 -15.49
CA ARG A 243 -33.44 6.37 -16.85
C ARG A 243 -32.04 6.76 -17.33
N THR A 244 -31.61 8.01 -17.06
CA THR A 244 -30.26 8.48 -17.41
C THR A 244 -29.21 7.77 -16.58
N LEU A 245 -29.43 7.57 -15.28
CA LEU A 245 -28.52 6.81 -14.40
C LEU A 245 -28.37 5.35 -14.86
N ARG A 246 -29.47 4.68 -15.23
CA ARG A 246 -29.43 3.33 -15.83
C ARG A 246 -28.73 3.30 -17.19
N LYS A 247 -28.75 4.39 -17.96
CA LYS A 247 -27.99 4.52 -19.21
C LYS A 247 -26.50 4.64 -18.92
N GLN A 248 -26.10 5.55 -18.03
CA GLN A 248 -24.71 5.73 -17.59
C GLN A 248 -24.11 4.44 -17.04
N LEU A 249 -24.85 3.71 -16.19
CA LEU A 249 -24.39 2.42 -15.66
C LEU A 249 -24.21 1.34 -16.75
N ARG A 250 -25.04 1.35 -17.80
CA ARG A 250 -24.88 0.47 -18.96
C ARG A 250 -23.65 0.85 -19.77
N ASP A 251 -23.43 2.14 -20.00
CA ASP A 251 -22.29 2.64 -20.77
C ASP A 251 -20.97 2.34 -20.05
N ILE A 252 -20.88 2.59 -18.75
CA ILE A 252 -19.72 2.21 -17.90
C ILE A 252 -19.45 0.70 -17.96
N LYS A 253 -20.51 -0.12 -17.92
CA LYS A 253 -20.36 -1.58 -18.02
C LYS A 253 -19.83 -2.00 -19.39
N ASN A 254 -20.35 -1.41 -20.47
CA ASN A 254 -19.93 -1.70 -21.83
C ASN A 254 -18.47 -1.29 -22.06
N GLU A 255 -18.07 -0.12 -21.56
CA GLU A 255 -16.69 0.36 -21.63
C GLU A 255 -15.72 -0.56 -20.87
N LYS A 256 -16.10 -1.04 -19.68
CA LYS A 256 -15.31 -2.03 -18.92
C LYS A 256 -15.19 -3.37 -19.66
N ILE A 257 -16.24 -3.81 -20.35
CA ILE A 257 -16.20 -5.02 -21.19
C ILE A 257 -15.25 -4.83 -22.37
N GLN A 258 -15.29 -3.68 -23.02
CA GLN A 258 -14.45 -3.36 -24.19
C GLN A 258 -12.97 -3.28 -23.80
N LYS A 259 -12.65 -2.57 -22.71
CA LYS A 259 -11.29 -2.56 -22.13
C LYS A 259 -10.76 -3.95 -21.80
N ARG A 260 -11.61 -4.84 -21.27
CA ARG A 260 -11.22 -6.24 -21.02
C ARG A 260 -10.92 -7.00 -22.30
N LYS A 261 -11.74 -6.85 -23.36
CA LYS A 261 -11.49 -7.48 -24.66
C LYS A 261 -10.18 -7.00 -25.29
N GLU A 262 -9.95 -5.70 -25.30
CA GLU A 262 -8.70 -5.12 -25.81
C GLU A 262 -7.47 -5.61 -25.03
N ASN A 263 -7.59 -5.77 -23.71
CA ASN A 263 -6.50 -6.32 -22.90
C ASN A 263 -6.22 -7.80 -23.18
N ILE A 264 -7.27 -8.58 -23.51
CA ILE A 264 -7.12 -9.98 -23.93
C ILE A 264 -6.45 -10.05 -25.31
N GLU A 265 -6.88 -9.24 -26.27
CA GLU A 265 -6.29 -9.18 -27.61
C GLU A 265 -4.83 -8.73 -27.61
N LYS A 266 -4.47 -7.79 -26.72
CA LYS A 266 -3.10 -7.31 -26.54
C LYS A 266 -2.20 -8.30 -25.78
N ASN A 267 -2.77 -9.24 -25.03
CA ASN A 267 -2.02 -10.28 -24.31
C ASN A 267 -1.74 -11.48 -25.23
N ILE A 268 -0.61 -11.42 -25.95
CA ILE A 268 -0.09 -12.49 -26.82
C ILE A 268 0.04 -13.84 -26.07
N PHE A 269 0.29 -13.79 -24.76
CA PHE A 269 0.53 -14.97 -23.93
C PHE A 269 -0.72 -15.81 -23.59
N ILE A 270 -1.92 -15.22 -23.62
CA ILE A 270 -3.16 -15.94 -23.28
C ILE A 270 -3.56 -16.93 -24.39
N ASN A 271 -3.23 -16.64 -25.65
CA ASN A 271 -3.53 -17.54 -26.76
C ASN A 271 -2.67 -18.82 -26.78
N ILE A 272 -1.55 -18.84 -26.03
CA ILE A 272 -0.63 -19.99 -25.98
C ILE A 272 -1.02 -21.00 -24.89
N LEU A 273 -1.66 -20.55 -23.80
CA LEU A 273 -2.14 -21.40 -22.71
C LEU A 273 -3.67 -21.55 -22.77
N LYS A 274 -4.15 -22.41 -23.68
CA LYS A 274 -5.49 -23.00 -23.52
C LYS A 274 -5.43 -24.04 -22.41
N ASP A 275 -5.56 -23.59 -21.17
CA ASP A 275 -5.63 -24.48 -20.01
C ASP A 275 -6.92 -25.31 -20.07
N PRO A 276 -6.85 -26.66 -20.19
CA PRO A 276 -8.03 -27.52 -20.35
C PRO A 276 -8.98 -27.47 -19.14
N CYS A 277 -8.49 -27.03 -17.98
CA CYS A 277 -9.27 -26.89 -16.76
C CYS A 277 -10.18 -25.63 -16.75
N GLU A 278 -9.82 -24.55 -17.44
CA GLU A 278 -10.66 -23.36 -17.59
C GLU A 278 -11.88 -23.66 -18.47
N ASP A 279 -11.67 -24.36 -19.59
CA ASP A 279 -12.74 -24.75 -20.53
C ASP A 279 -13.80 -25.64 -19.87
N LEU A 280 -13.39 -26.53 -18.95
CA LEU A 280 -14.32 -27.36 -18.16
C LEU A 280 -15.15 -26.53 -17.17
N LYS A 281 -14.54 -25.54 -16.51
CA LYS A 281 -15.28 -24.61 -15.62
C LYS A 281 -16.26 -23.76 -16.40
N VAL A 282 -15.87 -23.24 -17.56
CA VAL A 282 -16.73 -22.45 -18.45
C VAL A 282 -17.90 -23.29 -18.97
N LYS A 283 -17.67 -24.53 -19.41
CA LYS A 283 -18.74 -25.47 -19.80
C LYS A 283 -19.72 -25.73 -18.67
N LYS A 284 -19.23 -25.95 -17.44
CA LYS A 284 -20.08 -26.17 -16.26
C LYS A 284 -20.94 -24.93 -15.94
N PHE A 285 -20.37 -23.73 -16.07
CA PHE A 285 -21.10 -22.48 -15.90
C PHE A 285 -22.15 -22.24 -16.98
N LEU A 286 -21.83 -22.50 -18.26
CA LEU A 286 -22.79 -22.38 -19.37
C LEU A 286 -23.97 -23.34 -19.18
N HIS A 287 -23.69 -24.59 -18.79
CA HIS A 287 -24.73 -25.58 -18.54
C HIS A 287 -25.65 -25.19 -17.37
N MET A 288 -25.09 -24.64 -16.28
CA MET A 288 -25.88 -24.09 -15.17
C MET A 288 -26.77 -22.92 -15.63
N LYS A 289 -26.22 -22.00 -16.44
CA LYS A 289 -26.98 -20.86 -16.98
C LYS A 289 -28.13 -21.29 -17.86
N GLU A 290 -27.95 -22.31 -18.70
CA GLU A 290 -29.01 -22.88 -19.53
C GLU A 290 -30.10 -23.55 -18.71
N LYS A 291 -29.74 -24.31 -17.66
CA LYS A 291 -30.70 -24.87 -16.70
C LYS A 291 -31.54 -23.77 -16.04
N TYR A 292 -30.91 -22.69 -15.56
CA TYR A 292 -31.63 -21.55 -15.00
C TYR A 292 -32.55 -20.85 -16.01
N LYS A 293 -32.14 -20.76 -17.27
CA LYS A 293 -32.98 -20.15 -18.33
C LYS A 293 -34.19 -21.03 -18.64
N LYS A 294 -34.03 -22.35 -18.66
CA LYS A 294 -35.14 -23.32 -18.83
C LYS A 294 -36.14 -23.22 -17.69
N THR A 295 -35.68 -23.18 -16.43
CA THR A 295 -36.59 -23.06 -15.27
C THR A 295 -37.36 -21.74 -15.24
N ILE A 296 -36.74 -20.62 -15.66
CA ILE A 296 -37.44 -19.34 -15.81
C ILE A 296 -38.50 -19.40 -16.92
N ASN A 297 -38.18 -20.04 -18.05
CA ASN A 297 -39.12 -20.22 -19.16
C ASN A 297 -40.31 -21.13 -18.79
N GLU A 298 -40.08 -22.16 -17.98
CA GLU A 298 -41.14 -23.02 -17.44
C GLU A 298 -42.04 -22.27 -16.46
N LYS A 299 -41.44 -21.51 -15.52
CA LYS A 299 -42.19 -20.66 -14.58
C LYS A 299 -43.04 -19.61 -15.29
N THR A 300 -42.51 -19.00 -16.36
CA THR A 300 -43.25 -18.00 -17.16
C THR A 300 -44.37 -18.64 -17.99
N LYS A 301 -44.18 -19.86 -18.52
CA LYS A 301 -45.25 -20.64 -19.17
C LYS A 301 -46.35 -21.02 -18.17
N LEU A 302 -45.99 -21.48 -16.98
CA LEU A 302 -46.95 -21.80 -15.92
C LEU A 302 -47.77 -20.56 -15.51
N ALA A 303 -47.11 -19.42 -15.33
CA ALA A 303 -47.79 -18.16 -15.02
C ALA A 303 -48.75 -17.71 -16.13
N LYS A 304 -48.36 -17.87 -17.40
CA LYS A 304 -49.24 -17.58 -18.55
C LYS A 304 -50.45 -18.52 -18.58
N ASN A 305 -50.25 -19.82 -18.36
CA ASN A 305 -51.34 -20.80 -18.35
C ASN A 305 -52.32 -20.55 -17.19
N ASN A 306 -51.82 -20.15 -16.02
CA ASN A 306 -52.65 -19.77 -14.87
C ASN A 306 -53.44 -18.47 -15.13
N LEU A 307 -52.87 -17.52 -15.88
CA LEU A 307 -53.58 -16.31 -16.31
C LEU A 307 -54.68 -16.62 -17.35
N ILE A 308 -54.46 -17.59 -18.23
CA ILE A 308 -55.45 -18.05 -19.21
C ILE A 308 -56.61 -18.76 -18.50
N LYS A 309 -56.32 -19.68 -17.55
CA LYS A 309 -57.35 -20.32 -16.72
C LYS A 309 -58.19 -19.30 -15.94
N LYS A 310 -57.55 -18.31 -15.30
CA LYS A 310 -58.26 -17.22 -14.61
C LYS A 310 -59.13 -16.34 -15.53
N LYS A 311 -58.85 -16.30 -16.83
CA LYS A 311 -59.69 -15.59 -17.81
C LYS A 311 -60.85 -16.45 -18.30
N THR A 312 -60.67 -17.76 -18.45
CA THR A 312 -61.76 -18.67 -18.82
C THR A 312 -62.78 -18.83 -17.68
N ASP A 313 -62.31 -18.87 -16.42
CA ASP A 313 -63.19 -18.96 -15.23
C ASP A 313 -63.99 -17.66 -14.96
N ARG A 314 -63.70 -16.57 -15.68
CA ARG A 314 -64.45 -15.30 -15.61
C ARG A 314 -65.49 -15.13 -16.73
N LEU A 315 -65.53 -16.05 -17.69
CA LEU A 315 -66.40 -15.99 -18.87
C LEU A 315 -67.52 -17.04 -18.84
N ILE A 316 -67.60 -17.82 -17.76
CA ILE A 316 -68.71 -18.73 -17.39
C ILE A 316 -69.47 -18.07 -16.25
#